data_AF-A0A514BVM0-F1
#
_entry.id   AF-A0A514BVM0-F1
#
_cell.length_a   1.000
_cell.length_b   1.000
_cell.length_c   1.000
_cell.angle_alpha   90.00
_cell.angle_beta   90.00
_cell.angle_gamma   90.00
#
_symmetry.space_group_name_H-M   'P 1'
#
loop_
_entity.id
_entity.type
_entity.pdbx_description
1 polymer ?
#
loop_
_entity_poly.entity_id
_entity_poly.type
_entity_poly.pdbx_seq_one_letter_code
_entity_poly.pdbx_strand_id
1 'polypeptide(L)'
;MPGLTQKDLEILRHYAGKDNRELYWNYLAQLPDSDGYGLLALGVVRNDNAPGQVANAHAQAFARRNGVELDERGWEQFGIDLMKRDFAMRQFHFKDDPTRALNLKGEDVKDVHDDSFRNANIDPDAWTPRRLMDMAEDKGGPPAMEHVWSNMLDNRRLGLDRAWFTSAEVWKHTDLRSLDSVKASVEYMGDMTVARMAATQNLANTDPDTIGIRDFHYRYDRNRNAWSEVQELHDPGSYPHTVTRTVTDPDRLRQLSDTRELRLEREEKRQQFHPDDPYREIARSPQTLAGNEQPSHHEIERLAMRPASGGQTAPAQFSDPSHPDHALHLNVRQALYSQLPDGAVVSEDRLAQFTLAAKEARIRPDEMLDVRFNESSATLQGHHPAHGARVDLAAPPPTAQDSARQAAELDQQRQEQAQQRQLAAQQQTQAGPALSLGG
;
A
#
# COMPACT_ATOMS: atom_id res chain seq x y z
N MET A 1 5.07 33.50 -8.39
CA MET A 1 6.29 32.97 -9.01
C MET A 1 6.34 31.50 -8.67
N PRO A 2 6.68 30.61 -9.61
CA PRO A 2 6.85 29.19 -9.29
C PRO A 2 8.01 29.02 -8.30
N GLY A 3 7.88 28.06 -7.37
CA GLY A 3 8.91 27.75 -6.37
C GLY A 3 8.74 28.45 -5.03
N LEU A 4 9.68 28.17 -4.11
CA LEU A 4 9.68 28.76 -2.77
C LEU A 4 9.89 30.28 -2.82
N THR A 5 9.28 30.98 -1.88
CA THR A 5 9.55 32.38 -1.58
C THR A 5 10.41 32.50 -0.33
N GLN A 6 10.95 33.70 -0.10
CA GLN A 6 11.69 34.01 1.13
C GLN A 6 10.82 33.78 2.39
N LYS A 7 9.52 34.12 2.30
CA LYS A 7 8.54 33.90 3.36
C LYS A 7 8.37 32.41 3.65
N ASP A 8 8.32 31.58 2.62
CA ASP A 8 8.16 30.13 2.76
C ASP A 8 9.39 29.52 3.45
N LEU A 9 10.60 29.97 3.09
CA LEU A 9 11.83 29.56 3.79
C LEU A 9 11.85 29.99 5.25
N GLU A 10 11.31 31.15 5.61
CA GLU A 10 11.23 31.61 6.99
C GLU A 10 10.28 30.73 7.83
N ILE A 11 9.15 30.35 7.25
CA ILE A 11 8.20 29.42 7.88
C ILE A 11 8.83 28.03 8.06
N LEU A 12 9.45 27.47 7.01
CA LEU A 12 10.15 26.19 7.07
C LEU A 12 11.30 26.23 8.10
N ARG A 13 12.08 27.32 8.13
CA ARG A 13 13.14 27.53 9.14
C ARG A 13 12.60 27.52 10.55
N HIS A 14 11.46 28.16 10.77
CA HIS A 14 10.81 28.20 12.08
C HIS A 14 10.47 26.79 12.55
N TYR A 15 9.80 25.99 11.72
CA TYR A 15 9.44 24.62 12.08
C TYR A 15 10.67 23.72 12.27
N ALA A 16 11.68 23.87 11.40
CA ALA A 16 12.96 23.16 11.55
C ALA A 16 13.68 23.51 12.87
N GLY A 17 13.65 24.79 13.26
CA GLY A 17 14.24 25.27 14.52
C GLY A 17 13.43 24.91 15.78
N LYS A 18 12.16 24.52 15.62
CA LYS A 18 11.28 24.03 16.70
C LYS A 18 11.20 22.51 16.76
N ASP A 19 11.99 21.80 15.95
CA ASP A 19 11.93 20.35 15.81
C ASP A 19 10.50 19.86 15.52
N ASN A 20 9.76 20.63 14.71
CA ASN A 20 8.36 20.40 14.41
C ASN A 20 8.20 19.82 13.01
N ARG A 21 8.50 18.53 12.89
CA ARG A 21 8.37 17.75 11.65
C ARG A 21 6.98 17.83 11.03
N GLU A 22 5.93 17.82 11.85
CA GLU A 22 4.57 17.67 11.36
C GLU A 22 4.16 18.93 10.64
N LEU A 23 4.40 20.09 11.25
CA LEU A 23 4.11 21.37 10.61
C LEU A 23 5.08 21.70 9.48
N TYR A 24 6.34 21.24 9.55
CA TYR A 24 7.30 21.38 8.44
C TYR A 24 6.79 20.69 7.17
N TRP A 25 6.50 19.39 7.24
CA TRP A 25 6.03 18.62 6.09
C TRP A 25 4.62 19.02 5.65
N ASN A 26 3.75 19.37 6.61
CA ASN A 26 2.43 19.91 6.33
C ASN A 26 2.48 21.19 5.49
N TYR A 27 3.34 22.13 5.88
CA TYR A 27 3.50 23.39 5.15
C TYR A 27 3.99 23.13 3.72
N LEU A 28 5.04 22.32 3.57
CA LEU A 28 5.58 21.96 2.25
C LEU A 28 4.52 21.27 1.36
N ALA A 29 3.72 20.37 1.93
CA ALA A 29 2.68 19.63 1.22
C ALA A 29 1.56 20.52 0.64
N GLN A 30 1.34 21.70 1.22
CA GLN A 30 0.24 22.58 0.84
C GLN A 30 0.66 23.76 -0.03
N LEU A 31 1.97 23.93 -0.23
CA LEU A 31 2.48 24.94 -1.14
C LEU A 31 2.00 24.68 -2.58
N PRO A 32 1.63 25.74 -3.33
CA PRO A 32 1.31 25.62 -4.74
C PRO A 32 2.49 25.01 -5.50
N ASP A 33 2.19 24.19 -6.52
CA ASP A 33 3.18 23.53 -7.37
C ASP A 33 4.11 22.53 -6.63
N SER A 34 3.79 22.16 -5.38
CA SER A 34 4.48 21.07 -4.70
C SER A 34 4.29 19.74 -5.44
N ASP A 35 5.35 18.93 -5.47
CA ASP A 35 5.42 17.67 -6.20
C ASP A 35 4.72 16.49 -5.49
N GLY A 36 4.39 16.64 -4.20
CA GLY A 36 3.79 15.60 -3.36
C GLY A 36 4.73 14.99 -2.33
N TYR A 37 6.02 15.33 -2.34
CA TYR A 37 7.00 14.80 -1.39
C TYR A 37 6.64 15.12 0.07
N GLY A 38 6.28 16.38 0.36
CA GLY A 38 5.88 16.78 1.72
C GLY A 38 4.68 15.99 2.24
N LEU A 39 3.76 15.61 1.35
CA LEU A 39 2.57 14.84 1.71
C LEU A 39 2.92 13.37 2.03
N LEU A 40 3.85 12.77 1.28
CA LEU A 40 4.37 11.43 1.59
C LEU A 40 5.10 11.42 2.93
N ALA A 41 5.99 12.40 3.17
CA ALA A 41 6.72 12.53 4.43
C ALA A 41 5.77 12.74 5.62
N LEU A 42 4.69 13.51 5.45
CA LEU A 42 3.68 13.70 6.49
C LEU A 42 2.99 12.38 6.90
N GLY A 43 2.70 11.50 5.94
CA GLY A 43 2.16 10.17 6.20
C GLY A 43 3.12 9.28 7.01
N VAL A 44 4.42 9.38 6.76
CA VAL A 44 5.47 8.69 7.54
C VAL A 44 5.51 9.24 8.97
N VAL A 45 5.48 10.55 9.14
CA VAL A 45 5.49 11.22 10.45
C VAL A 45 4.33 10.78 11.33
N ARG A 46 3.13 10.68 10.76
CA ARG A 46 1.88 10.38 11.49
C ARG A 46 1.55 8.89 11.53
N ASN A 47 2.27 8.09 10.74
CA ASN A 47 2.03 6.66 10.57
C ASN A 47 0.56 6.32 10.25
N ASP A 48 -0.16 7.22 9.57
CA ASP A 48 -1.62 7.20 9.45
C ASP A 48 -2.14 6.88 8.04
N ASN A 49 -1.22 6.57 7.11
CA ASN A 49 -1.54 6.00 5.82
C ASN A 49 -0.65 4.78 5.51
N ALA A 50 -1.07 3.96 4.54
CA ALA A 50 -0.36 2.73 4.20
C ALA A 50 1.09 2.98 3.72
N PRO A 51 1.39 3.95 2.84
CA PRO A 51 2.78 4.22 2.43
C PRO A 51 3.69 4.59 3.61
N GLY A 52 3.21 5.44 4.53
CA GLY A 52 3.92 5.83 5.74
C GLY A 52 4.18 4.65 6.67
N GLN A 53 3.17 3.80 6.88
CA GLN A 53 3.29 2.58 7.70
C GLN A 53 4.27 1.57 7.10
N VAL A 54 4.28 1.41 5.77
CA VAL A 54 5.25 0.56 5.07
C VAL A 54 6.66 1.10 5.23
N ALA A 55 6.86 2.42 5.04
CA ALA A 55 8.16 3.03 5.19
C ALA A 55 8.72 2.87 6.61
N ASN A 56 7.91 3.13 7.64
CA ASN A 56 8.29 2.95 9.04
C ASN A 56 8.58 1.48 9.37
N ALA A 57 7.73 0.54 8.91
CA ALA A 57 7.94 -0.89 9.12
C ALA A 57 9.23 -1.39 8.44
N HIS A 58 9.49 -0.93 7.22
CA HIS A 58 10.71 -1.25 6.47
C HIS A 58 11.96 -0.76 7.20
N ALA A 59 12.00 0.54 7.56
CA ALA A 59 13.14 1.12 8.26
C ALA A 59 13.38 0.44 9.62
N GLN A 60 12.30 0.13 10.36
CA GLN A 60 12.39 -0.59 11.63
C GLN A 60 12.94 -2.01 11.48
N ALA A 61 12.48 -2.76 10.48
CA ALA A 61 12.96 -4.11 10.21
C ALA A 61 14.44 -4.09 9.77
N PHE A 62 14.81 -3.15 8.91
CA PHE A 62 16.17 -2.99 8.40
C PHE A 62 17.15 -2.65 9.54
N ALA A 63 16.80 -1.67 10.39
CA ALA A 63 17.59 -1.30 11.55
C ALA A 63 17.83 -2.51 12.49
N ARG A 64 16.77 -3.26 12.82
CA ARG A 64 16.87 -4.43 13.72
C ARG A 64 17.77 -5.52 13.17
N ARG A 65 17.68 -5.82 11.87
CA ARG A 65 18.55 -6.83 11.22
C ARG A 65 20.04 -6.48 11.32
N ASN A 66 20.35 -5.19 11.39
CA ASN A 66 21.72 -4.68 11.53
C ASN A 66 22.09 -4.34 12.99
N GLY A 67 21.31 -4.81 13.96
CA GLY A 67 21.60 -4.66 15.38
C GLY A 67 21.28 -3.28 15.96
N VAL A 68 20.54 -2.44 15.24
CA VAL A 68 20.09 -1.13 15.72
C VAL A 68 18.63 -1.23 16.17
N GLU A 69 18.39 -1.02 17.45
CA GLU A 69 17.04 -0.93 18.02
C GLU A 69 16.75 0.51 18.43
N LEU A 70 15.86 1.16 17.69
CA LEU A 70 15.31 2.47 18.05
C LEU A 70 13.88 2.29 18.57
N ASP A 71 13.58 2.99 19.66
CA ASP A 71 12.20 3.22 20.10
C ASP A 71 11.60 4.43 19.37
N GLU A 72 10.35 4.79 19.69
CA GLU A 72 9.66 5.89 19.01
C GLU A 72 10.38 7.24 19.20
N ARG A 73 11.10 7.42 20.31
CA ARG A 73 11.91 8.61 20.57
C ARG A 73 13.22 8.61 19.78
N GLY A 74 13.85 7.46 19.58
CA GLY A 74 14.97 7.28 18.66
C GLY A 74 14.58 7.63 17.22
N TRP A 75 13.44 7.11 16.75
CA TRP A 75 12.87 7.51 15.45
C TRP A 75 12.42 8.98 15.42
N GLU A 76 12.06 9.56 16.58
CA GLU A 76 11.83 11.00 16.68
C GLU A 76 13.13 11.77 16.37
N GLN A 77 14.25 11.40 16.99
CA GLN A 77 15.51 12.11 16.75
C GLN A 77 16.00 11.95 15.32
N PHE A 78 15.88 10.74 14.75
CA PHE A 78 16.18 10.50 13.33
C PHE A 78 15.36 11.41 12.40
N GLY A 79 14.03 11.48 12.59
CA GLY A 79 13.16 12.30 11.74
C GLY A 79 13.42 13.80 11.86
N ILE A 80 13.88 14.28 13.03
CA ILE A 80 14.28 15.68 13.23
C ILE A 80 15.58 15.98 12.46
N ASP A 81 16.58 15.09 12.52
CA ASP A 81 17.84 15.24 11.76
C ASP A 81 17.56 15.30 10.25
N LEU A 82 16.75 14.36 9.74
CA LEU A 82 16.34 14.31 8.34
C LEU A 82 15.66 15.61 7.90
N MET A 83 14.67 16.09 8.65
CA MET A 83 13.98 17.36 8.35
C MET A 83 14.96 18.54 8.31
N LYS A 84 15.91 18.62 9.24
CA LYS A 84 16.90 19.71 9.27
C LYS A 84 17.84 19.67 8.07
N ARG A 85 18.26 18.48 7.63
CA ARG A 85 19.07 18.30 6.43
C ARG A 85 18.29 18.62 5.15
N ASP A 86 17.03 18.21 5.07
CA ASP A 86 16.12 18.60 3.97
C ASP A 86 15.99 20.13 3.91
N PHE A 87 15.76 20.80 5.04
CA PHE A 87 15.69 22.26 5.08
C PHE A 87 16.99 22.92 4.60
N ALA A 88 18.15 22.41 5.03
CA ALA A 88 19.44 22.92 4.59
C ALA A 88 19.62 22.77 3.08
N MET A 89 19.19 21.65 2.50
CA MET A 89 19.24 21.40 1.05
C MET A 89 18.32 22.36 0.28
N ARG A 90 17.11 22.60 0.76
CA ARG A 90 16.20 23.61 0.17
C ARG A 90 16.78 25.01 0.24
N GLN A 91 17.37 25.37 1.39
CA GLN A 91 18.02 26.67 1.56
C GLN A 91 19.22 26.85 0.62
N PHE A 92 19.97 25.77 0.36
CA PHE A 92 21.07 25.78 -0.58
C PHE A 92 20.57 26.09 -2.00
N HIS A 93 19.58 25.35 -2.50
CA HIS A 93 19.04 25.57 -3.85
C HIS A 93 18.28 26.87 -4.02
N PHE A 94 17.61 27.37 -2.97
CA PHE A 94 16.79 28.59 -3.07
C PHE A 94 17.54 29.81 -3.60
N LYS A 95 18.85 29.90 -3.36
CA LYS A 95 19.67 31.04 -3.81
C LYS A 95 19.71 31.16 -5.33
N ASP A 96 19.71 30.03 -6.03
CA ASP A 96 19.93 29.96 -7.47
C ASP A 96 18.68 29.48 -8.22
N ASP A 97 17.91 28.58 -7.62
CA ASP A 97 16.72 27.96 -8.20
C ASP A 97 15.63 27.71 -7.12
N PRO A 98 14.75 28.70 -6.87
CA PRO A 98 13.63 28.55 -5.95
C PRO A 98 12.63 27.45 -6.35
N THR A 99 12.57 27.06 -7.64
CA THR A 99 11.70 25.98 -8.11
C THR A 99 12.27 24.62 -7.70
N ARG A 100 13.57 24.39 -7.88
CA ARG A 100 14.26 23.21 -7.34
C ARG A 100 14.23 23.17 -5.82
N ALA A 101 14.30 24.31 -5.15
CA ALA A 101 14.19 24.38 -3.70
C ALA A 101 12.80 23.93 -3.18
N LEU A 102 11.74 24.14 -3.96
CA LEU A 102 10.40 23.63 -3.65
C LEU A 102 10.31 22.12 -3.91
N ASN A 103 10.82 21.66 -5.06
CA ASN A 103 10.74 20.27 -5.49
C ASN A 103 12.16 19.74 -5.69
N LEU A 104 12.74 19.22 -4.61
CA LEU A 104 14.09 18.67 -4.61
C LEU A 104 14.16 17.46 -5.55
N LYS A 105 15.28 17.34 -6.26
CA LYS A 105 15.51 16.20 -7.15
C LYS A 105 15.71 14.91 -6.35
N GLY A 106 15.54 13.77 -7.01
CA GLY A 106 15.77 12.46 -6.40
C GLY A 106 17.17 12.32 -5.83
N GLU A 107 18.19 12.87 -6.50
CA GLU A 107 19.57 12.93 -6.01
C GLU A 107 19.68 13.66 -4.66
N ASP A 108 19.10 14.85 -4.56
CA ASP A 108 19.18 15.71 -3.37
C ASP A 108 18.48 15.05 -2.17
N VAL A 109 17.31 14.45 -2.42
CA VAL A 109 16.52 13.76 -1.40
C VAL A 109 17.23 12.48 -0.95
N LYS A 110 17.78 11.71 -1.89
CA LYS A 110 18.56 10.49 -1.59
C LYS A 110 19.76 10.82 -0.71
N ASP A 111 20.53 11.87 -1.02
CA ASP A 111 21.69 12.27 -0.24
C ASP A 111 21.30 12.67 1.20
N VAL A 112 20.22 13.44 1.35
CA VAL A 112 19.68 13.81 2.67
C VAL A 112 19.29 12.58 3.50
N HIS A 113 18.62 11.59 2.88
CA HIS A 113 18.25 10.36 3.58
C HIS A 113 19.47 9.52 3.92
N ASP A 114 20.37 9.29 2.95
CA ASP A 114 21.60 8.52 3.12
C ASP A 114 22.41 9.06 4.31
N ASP A 115 22.57 10.38 4.39
CA ASP A 115 23.29 11.03 5.48
C ASP A 115 22.59 10.91 6.84
N SER A 116 21.26 11.00 6.86
CA SER A 116 20.47 10.84 8.09
C SER A 116 20.56 9.40 8.62
N PHE A 117 20.46 8.41 7.73
CA PHE A 117 20.56 6.99 8.09
C PHE A 117 21.97 6.67 8.60
N ARG A 118 23.02 7.11 7.91
CA ARG A 118 24.41 6.95 8.36
C ARG A 118 24.63 7.59 9.73
N ASN A 119 24.09 8.78 9.97
CA ASN A 119 24.20 9.47 11.26
C ASN A 119 23.53 8.68 12.41
N ALA A 120 22.49 7.92 12.10
CA ALA A 120 21.82 7.01 13.04
C ALA A 120 22.47 5.61 13.12
N ASN A 121 23.61 5.38 12.46
CA ASN A 121 24.26 4.07 12.30
C ASN A 121 23.35 3.01 11.65
N ILE A 122 22.42 3.44 10.81
CA ILE A 122 21.55 2.56 10.02
C ILE A 122 22.02 2.63 8.57
N ASP A 123 22.01 1.49 7.88
CA ASP A 123 22.32 1.45 6.46
C ASP A 123 21.29 2.29 5.66
N PRO A 124 21.73 3.15 4.72
CA PRO A 124 20.84 3.91 3.85
C PRO A 124 19.77 3.10 3.12
N ASP A 125 20.01 1.81 2.85
CA ASP A 125 19.03 0.91 2.26
C ASP A 125 17.74 0.77 3.09
N ALA A 126 17.75 1.19 4.37
CA ALA A 126 16.56 1.30 5.18
C ALA A 126 15.53 2.31 4.63
N TRP A 127 15.96 3.27 3.80
CA TRP A 127 15.06 4.15 3.07
C TRP A 127 14.38 3.40 1.92
N THR A 128 13.05 3.32 1.96
CA THR A 128 12.26 2.44 1.07
C THR A 128 12.54 2.60 -0.43
N PRO A 129 12.71 3.82 -0.99
CA PRO A 129 13.01 4.00 -2.41
C PRO A 129 14.47 3.69 -2.81
N ARG A 130 15.38 3.63 -1.84
CA ARG A 130 16.84 3.75 -2.05
C ARG A 130 17.41 2.73 -3.02
N ARG A 131 17.08 1.45 -2.83
CA ARG A 131 17.54 0.36 -3.72
C ARG A 131 16.93 0.44 -5.11
N LEU A 132 15.65 0.81 -5.23
CA LEU A 132 15.01 0.94 -6.54
C LEU A 132 15.62 2.08 -7.35
N MET A 133 15.92 3.20 -6.69
CA MET A 133 16.58 4.34 -7.30
C MET A 133 17.98 3.98 -7.79
N ASP A 134 18.77 3.24 -7.01
CA ASP A 134 20.09 2.75 -7.47
C ASP A 134 19.98 1.77 -8.63
N MET A 135 19.06 0.80 -8.59
CA MET A 135 18.84 -0.11 -9.73
C MET A 135 18.45 0.65 -11.00
N ALA A 136 17.63 1.69 -10.88
CA ALA A 136 17.26 2.53 -12.01
C ALA A 136 18.45 3.35 -12.53
N GLU A 137 19.28 3.90 -11.64
CA GLU A 137 20.50 4.61 -12.00
C GLU A 137 21.54 3.70 -12.67
N ASP A 138 21.79 2.51 -12.12
CA ASP A 138 22.74 1.55 -12.66
C ASP A 138 22.35 1.11 -14.08
N LYS A 139 21.05 0.91 -14.32
CA LYS A 139 20.53 0.45 -15.62
C LYS A 139 20.39 1.57 -16.65
N GLY A 140 19.94 2.76 -16.22
CA GLY A 140 19.46 3.82 -17.11
C GLY A 140 20.07 5.20 -16.87
N GLY A 141 21.01 5.32 -15.94
CA GLY A 141 21.65 6.56 -15.53
C GLY A 141 20.77 7.47 -14.67
N PRO A 142 21.27 8.66 -14.30
CA PRO A 142 20.56 9.61 -13.44
C PRO A 142 19.13 9.97 -13.90
N PRO A 143 18.83 10.10 -15.21
CA PRO A 143 17.46 10.37 -15.65
C PRO A 143 16.46 9.24 -15.32
N ALA A 144 16.91 7.99 -15.27
CA ALA A 144 16.05 6.85 -14.93
C ALA A 144 15.71 6.83 -13.43
N MET A 145 16.68 7.15 -12.58
CA MET A 145 16.46 7.33 -11.14
C MET A 145 15.51 8.50 -10.87
N GLU A 146 15.70 9.63 -11.54
CA GLU A 146 14.80 10.78 -11.41
C GLU A 146 13.38 10.46 -11.90
N HIS A 147 13.24 9.62 -12.93
CA HIS A 147 11.93 9.15 -13.39
C HIS A 147 11.24 8.28 -12.34
N VAL A 148 11.97 7.37 -11.68
CA VAL A 148 11.45 6.58 -10.56
C VAL A 148 11.00 7.51 -9.43
N TRP A 149 11.83 8.48 -9.05
CA TRP A 149 11.51 9.48 -8.02
C TRP A 149 10.24 10.27 -8.36
N SER A 150 10.20 10.89 -9.53
CA SER A 150 9.06 11.69 -9.98
C SER A 150 7.75 10.88 -10.04
N ASN A 151 7.80 9.63 -10.50
CA ASN A 151 6.63 8.75 -10.53
C ASN A 151 6.13 8.39 -9.14
N MET A 152 7.02 8.23 -8.16
CA MET A 152 6.64 8.01 -6.76
C MET A 152 5.90 9.23 -6.19
N LEU A 153 6.31 10.44 -6.55
CA LEU A 153 5.70 11.67 -6.03
C LEU A 153 4.32 12.00 -6.63
N ASP A 154 4.03 11.55 -7.86
CA ASP A 154 2.80 11.94 -8.57
C ASP A 154 1.51 11.37 -7.94
N ASN A 155 0.87 12.21 -7.13
CA ASN A 155 -0.40 11.91 -6.46
C ASN A 155 -1.65 12.27 -7.31
N ARG A 156 -1.51 12.81 -8.53
CA ARG A 156 -2.61 13.42 -9.30
C ARG A 156 -3.42 12.42 -10.14
N ARG A 157 -2.96 11.18 -10.29
CA ARG A 157 -3.70 10.10 -10.97
C ARG A 157 -4.59 9.34 -9.98
N LEU A 158 -5.87 9.70 -9.96
CA LEU A 158 -7.01 9.06 -9.30
C LEU A 158 -6.84 7.55 -9.06
N GLY A 159 -6.24 7.16 -7.94
CA GLY A 159 -6.37 5.80 -7.40
C GLY A 159 -5.54 4.69 -8.05
N LEU A 160 -5.43 4.69 -9.39
CA LEU A 160 -5.12 3.54 -10.24
C LEU A 160 -3.61 3.26 -10.41
N ASP A 161 -2.75 4.26 -10.19
CA ASP A 161 -1.29 4.14 -10.38
C ASP A 161 -0.53 3.92 -9.06
N ARG A 162 -1.23 3.81 -7.93
CA ARG A 162 -0.65 3.82 -6.57
C ARG A 162 -0.01 2.50 -6.13
N ALA A 163 0.50 1.73 -7.08
CA ALA A 163 1.21 0.49 -6.79
C ALA A 163 2.69 0.82 -6.53
N TRP A 164 2.94 1.51 -5.41
CA TRP A 164 4.21 2.10 -4.94
C TRP A 164 5.47 1.25 -5.20
N PHE A 165 5.35 -0.08 -5.15
CA PHE A 165 6.36 -1.00 -5.69
C PHE A 165 5.67 -2.25 -6.22
N THR A 166 5.33 -2.27 -7.51
CA THR A 166 4.99 -3.53 -8.16
C THR A 166 6.27 -4.33 -8.39
N SER A 167 6.16 -5.66 -8.34
CA SER A 167 7.23 -6.53 -8.83
C SER A 167 7.63 -6.16 -10.27
N ALA A 168 6.67 -5.72 -11.10
CA ALA A 168 6.92 -5.25 -12.46
C ALA A 168 7.87 -4.04 -12.55
N GLU A 169 7.67 -3.01 -11.71
CA GLU A 169 8.59 -1.86 -11.69
C GLU A 169 9.98 -2.25 -11.18
N VAL A 170 10.08 -3.14 -10.19
CA VAL A 170 11.40 -3.66 -9.76
C VAL A 170 12.11 -4.39 -10.90
N TRP A 171 11.43 -5.35 -11.56
CA TRP A 171 12.00 -6.12 -12.67
C TRP A 171 12.37 -5.26 -13.90
N LYS A 172 11.64 -4.17 -14.15
CA LYS A 172 11.96 -3.20 -15.19
C LYS A 172 13.31 -2.53 -14.95
N HIS A 173 13.73 -2.37 -13.70
CA HIS A 173 15.02 -1.78 -13.33
C HIS A 173 16.10 -2.80 -13.00
N THR A 174 15.75 -4.09 -12.88
CA THR A 174 16.74 -5.17 -12.77
C THR A 174 17.53 -5.35 -14.07
N ASP A 175 18.86 -5.49 -13.96
CA ASP A 175 19.68 -6.05 -15.02
C ASP A 175 19.68 -7.58 -14.92
N LEU A 176 18.85 -8.22 -15.74
CA LEU A 176 18.70 -9.68 -15.77
C LEU A 176 19.97 -10.41 -16.24
N ARG A 177 20.97 -9.69 -16.75
CA ARG A 177 22.28 -10.27 -17.13
C ARG A 177 23.26 -10.29 -15.96
N SER A 178 22.95 -9.60 -14.87
CA SER A 178 23.76 -9.54 -13.64
C SER A 178 23.08 -10.32 -12.52
N LEU A 179 23.75 -11.39 -12.06
CA LEU A 179 23.27 -12.18 -10.92
C LEU A 179 23.15 -11.34 -9.64
N ASP A 180 24.03 -10.35 -9.46
CA ASP A 180 24.01 -9.45 -8.31
C ASP A 180 22.79 -8.51 -8.38
N SER A 181 22.45 -7.99 -9.56
CA SER A 181 21.25 -7.15 -9.75
C SER A 181 19.96 -7.94 -9.52
N VAL A 182 19.90 -9.19 -10.01
CA VAL A 182 18.76 -10.09 -9.77
C VAL A 182 18.61 -10.38 -8.27
N LYS A 183 19.71 -10.70 -7.58
CA LYS A 183 19.70 -10.95 -6.14
C LYS A 183 19.23 -9.72 -5.36
N ALA A 184 19.76 -8.53 -5.67
CA ALA A 184 19.35 -7.28 -5.03
C ALA A 184 17.84 -7.00 -5.22
N SER A 185 17.31 -7.28 -6.41
CA SER A 185 15.89 -7.12 -6.72
C SER A 185 15.01 -8.07 -5.90
N VAL A 186 15.42 -9.33 -5.76
CA VAL A 186 14.70 -10.35 -4.97
C VAL A 186 14.72 -9.98 -3.48
N GLU A 187 15.87 -9.59 -2.94
CA GLU A 187 15.99 -9.13 -1.55
C GLU A 187 15.09 -7.92 -1.29
N TYR A 188 15.11 -6.93 -2.18
CA TYR A 188 14.28 -5.74 -2.07
C TYR A 188 12.77 -6.08 -2.07
N MET A 189 12.31 -6.95 -2.97
CA MET A 189 10.92 -7.38 -3.00
C MET A 189 10.52 -8.15 -1.72
N GLY A 190 11.43 -8.98 -1.19
CA GLY A 190 11.22 -9.68 0.08
C GLY A 190 11.04 -8.71 1.25
N ASP A 191 11.93 -7.73 1.37
CA ASP A 191 11.88 -6.69 2.40
C ASP A 191 10.59 -5.87 2.33
N MET A 192 10.20 -5.45 1.13
CA MET A 192 8.95 -4.72 0.91
C MET A 192 7.70 -5.54 1.24
N THR A 193 7.73 -6.86 1.03
CA THR A 193 6.62 -7.75 1.38
C THR A 193 6.45 -7.84 2.89
N VAL A 194 7.56 -8.05 3.62
CA VAL A 194 7.55 -8.08 5.09
C VAL A 194 7.06 -6.74 5.65
N ALA A 195 7.56 -5.62 5.12
CA ALA A 195 7.15 -4.28 5.54
C ALA A 195 5.65 -4.04 5.32
N ARG A 196 5.08 -4.48 4.19
CA ARG A 196 3.64 -4.40 3.92
C ARG A 196 2.81 -5.22 4.89
N MET A 197 3.22 -6.46 5.17
CA MET A 197 2.51 -7.30 6.15
C MET A 197 2.52 -6.64 7.53
N ALA A 198 3.67 -6.15 7.98
CA ALA A 198 3.78 -5.42 9.24
C ALA A 198 2.91 -4.14 9.26
N ALA A 199 2.88 -3.38 8.16
CA ALA A 199 2.06 -2.18 8.04
C ALA A 199 0.57 -2.44 8.24
N THR A 200 0.04 -3.59 7.79
CA THR A 200 -1.39 -3.94 8.00
C THR A 200 -1.79 -4.04 9.47
N GLN A 201 -0.82 -4.25 10.35
CA GLN A 201 -1.01 -4.38 11.79
C GLN A 201 -0.73 -3.08 12.54
N ASN A 202 -0.08 -2.10 11.89
CA ASN A 202 0.31 -0.87 12.56
C ASN A 202 -0.89 0.03 12.87
N LEU A 203 -0.81 0.70 14.03
CA LEU A 203 -1.71 1.77 14.41
C LEU A 203 -1.07 3.13 14.09
N ALA A 204 -1.91 4.14 13.87
CA ALA A 204 -1.44 5.52 13.77
C ALA A 204 -0.78 5.94 15.09
N ASN A 205 0.23 6.81 15.02
CA ASN A 205 0.93 7.30 16.21
C ASN A 205 0.33 8.60 16.77
N THR A 206 -0.87 8.97 16.31
CA THR A 206 -1.55 10.22 16.65
C THR A 206 -2.36 10.14 17.94
N ASP A 207 -2.72 8.94 18.40
CA ASP A 207 -3.32 8.73 19.71
C ASP A 207 -2.20 8.49 20.75
N PRO A 208 -2.01 9.39 21.73
CA PRO A 208 -1.02 9.21 22.79
C PRO A 208 -1.39 8.09 23.77
N ASP A 209 -2.68 7.73 23.88
CA ASP A 209 -3.15 6.77 24.87
C ASP A 209 -3.20 5.33 24.33
N THR A 210 -2.87 5.10 23.06
CA THR A 210 -2.86 3.77 22.43
C THR A 210 -1.51 3.48 21.76
N ILE A 211 -0.78 2.48 22.24
CA ILE A 211 0.57 2.11 21.74
C ILE A 211 0.61 0.63 21.38
N GLY A 212 0.99 0.30 20.15
CA GLY A 212 1.18 -1.09 19.70
C GLY A 212 0.66 -1.33 18.29
N ILE A 213 0.18 -2.54 18.07
CA ILE A 213 -0.41 -3.01 16.81
C ILE A 213 -1.88 -3.39 17.01
N ARG A 214 -2.65 -3.56 15.94
CA ARG A 214 -4.11 -3.77 15.98
C ARG A 214 -4.55 -4.88 16.93
N ASP A 215 -3.98 -6.07 16.80
CA ASP A 215 -4.39 -7.22 17.61
C ASP A 215 -3.71 -7.27 18.99
N PHE A 216 -2.75 -6.38 19.24
CA PHE A 216 -2.00 -6.34 20.48
C PHE A 216 -1.47 -4.92 20.76
N HIS A 217 -2.13 -4.22 21.68
CA HIS A 217 -1.77 -2.86 22.05
C HIS A 217 -1.92 -2.61 23.55
N TYR A 218 -1.31 -1.52 23.99
CA TYR A 218 -1.45 -0.98 25.32
C TYR A 218 -2.34 0.25 25.27
N ARG A 219 -3.26 0.34 26.21
CA ARG A 219 -4.18 1.48 26.39
C ARG A 219 -3.97 2.13 27.74
N TYR A 220 -3.81 3.45 27.75
CA TYR A 220 -3.71 4.24 28.97
C TYR A 220 -5.09 4.74 29.42
N ASP A 221 -5.45 4.48 30.67
CA ASP A 221 -6.65 5.03 31.30
C ASP A 221 -6.27 6.27 32.10
N ARG A 222 -6.71 7.45 31.63
CA ARG A 222 -6.45 8.75 32.26
C ARG A 222 -7.05 8.87 33.66
N ASN A 223 -8.20 8.24 33.92
CA ASN A 223 -8.88 8.35 35.22
C ASN A 223 -8.18 7.49 36.28
N ARG A 224 -7.66 6.33 35.86
CA ARG A 224 -6.97 5.39 36.75
C ARG A 224 -5.47 5.62 36.79
N ASN A 225 -4.93 6.45 35.90
CA ASN A 225 -3.50 6.64 35.70
C ASN A 225 -2.77 5.30 35.56
N ALA A 226 -3.28 4.42 34.70
CA ALA A 226 -2.82 3.04 34.59
C ALA A 226 -2.82 2.55 33.15
N TRP A 227 -1.87 1.69 32.82
CA TRP A 227 -1.78 1.01 31.54
C TRP A 227 -2.46 -0.35 31.58
N SER A 228 -3.15 -0.69 30.50
CA SER A 228 -3.69 -2.03 30.25
C SER A 228 -3.20 -2.56 28.92
N GLU A 229 -2.72 -3.80 28.91
CA GLU A 229 -2.52 -4.60 27.72
C GLU A 229 -3.89 -5.07 27.20
N VAL A 230 -4.10 -4.94 25.91
CA VAL A 230 -5.30 -5.29 25.19
C VAL A 230 -4.90 -6.24 24.07
N GLN A 231 -5.49 -7.44 24.07
CA GLN A 231 -5.29 -8.43 23.03
C GLN A 231 -6.64 -8.72 22.36
N GLU A 232 -6.72 -8.55 21.05
CA GLU A 232 -7.89 -8.90 20.25
C GLU A 232 -7.70 -10.31 19.72
N LEU A 233 -8.55 -11.24 20.17
CA LEU A 233 -8.49 -12.65 19.79
C LEU A 233 -9.54 -12.94 18.72
N HIS A 234 -9.05 -13.45 17.60
CA HIS A 234 -9.85 -13.83 16.44
C HIS A 234 -9.82 -15.35 16.26
N ASP A 235 -10.64 -16.06 17.04
CA ASP A 235 -10.77 -17.51 16.92
C ASP A 235 -11.73 -17.91 15.78
N PRO A 236 -11.36 -18.83 14.87
CA PRO A 236 -12.23 -19.30 13.82
C PRO A 236 -13.56 -19.85 14.37
N GLY A 237 -14.68 -19.26 13.97
CA GLY A 237 -16.02 -19.68 14.40
C GLY A 237 -16.50 -19.10 15.73
N SER A 238 -15.75 -18.19 16.34
CA SER A 238 -16.18 -17.43 17.53
C SER A 238 -16.31 -15.94 17.23
N TYR A 239 -17.11 -15.24 18.03
CA TYR A 239 -17.09 -13.78 18.00
C TYR A 239 -15.74 -13.26 18.49
N PRO A 240 -15.20 -12.20 17.88
CA PRO A 240 -13.98 -11.58 18.36
C PRO A 240 -14.17 -11.16 19.81
N HIS A 241 -13.19 -11.48 20.65
CA HIS A 241 -13.22 -11.13 22.05
C HIS A 241 -11.91 -10.49 22.49
N THR A 242 -12.02 -9.57 23.43
CA THR A 242 -10.91 -8.77 23.89
C THR A 242 -10.48 -9.25 25.28
N VAL A 243 -9.20 -9.56 25.44
CA VAL A 243 -8.58 -9.80 26.73
C VAL A 243 -7.88 -8.53 27.18
N THR A 244 -8.14 -8.08 28.39
CA THR A 244 -7.50 -6.89 28.97
C THR A 244 -6.81 -7.23 30.27
N ARG A 245 -5.55 -6.83 30.42
CA ARG A 245 -4.72 -7.07 31.61
C ARG A 245 -4.01 -5.80 32.04
N THR A 246 -4.00 -5.49 33.33
CA THR A 246 -3.22 -4.35 33.84
C THR A 246 -1.73 -4.62 33.68
N VAL A 247 -1.00 -3.62 33.16
CA VAL A 247 0.46 -3.69 33.05
C VAL A 247 1.08 -3.32 34.39
N THR A 248 1.89 -4.21 34.94
CA THR A 248 2.58 -4.00 36.23
C THR A 248 4.10 -4.05 36.12
N ASP A 249 4.64 -4.49 34.98
CA ASP A 249 6.07 -4.54 34.74
C ASP A 249 6.68 -3.13 34.69
N PRO A 250 7.62 -2.78 35.59
CA PRO A 250 8.13 -1.41 35.69
C PRO A 250 8.91 -0.96 34.46
N ASP A 251 9.55 -1.87 33.73
CA ASP A 251 10.33 -1.52 32.53
C ASP A 251 9.40 -1.21 31.36
N ARG A 252 8.37 -2.05 31.15
CA ARG A 252 7.30 -1.77 30.18
C ARG A 252 6.56 -0.47 30.50
N LEU A 253 6.23 -0.23 31.78
CA LEU A 253 5.55 1.01 32.18
C LEU A 253 6.38 2.27 31.84
N ARG A 254 7.70 2.23 32.02
CA ARG A 254 8.58 3.33 31.63
C ARG A 254 8.58 3.55 30.12
N GLN A 255 8.71 2.49 29.33
CA GLN A 255 8.68 2.57 27.85
C GLN A 255 7.36 3.16 27.33
N LEU A 256 6.23 2.68 27.84
CA LEU A 256 4.90 3.15 27.44
C LEU A 256 4.69 4.62 27.84
N SER A 257 5.12 4.99 29.04
CA SER A 257 4.99 6.37 29.53
C SER A 257 5.85 7.33 28.72
N ASP A 258 7.10 6.96 28.39
CA ASP A 258 7.98 7.76 27.53
C ASP A 258 7.41 7.94 26.12
N THR A 259 6.91 6.85 25.51
CA THR A 259 6.27 6.92 24.19
C THR A 259 5.02 7.80 24.21
N ARG A 260 4.22 7.72 25.27
CA ARG A 260 3.05 8.57 25.46
C ARG A 260 3.43 10.04 25.64
N GLU A 261 4.45 10.32 26.44
CA GLU A 261 4.98 11.67 26.64
C GLU A 261 5.40 12.29 25.31
N LEU A 262 6.17 11.56 24.50
CA LEU A 262 6.55 11.98 23.15
C LEU A 262 5.32 12.30 22.27
N ARG A 263 4.28 11.47 22.31
CA ARG A 263 3.07 11.71 21.50
C ARG A 263 2.27 12.92 21.99
N LEU A 264 2.26 13.20 23.29
CA LEU A 264 1.71 14.44 23.84
C LEU A 264 2.52 15.67 23.43
N GLU A 265 3.86 15.58 23.44
CA GLU A 265 4.74 16.64 22.92
C GLU A 265 4.41 16.94 21.44
N ARG A 266 4.17 15.91 20.63
CA ARG A 266 3.74 16.06 19.23
C ARG A 266 2.36 16.70 19.11
N GLU A 267 1.40 16.31 19.94
CA GLU A 267 0.06 16.89 19.98
C GLU A 267 0.13 18.39 20.33
N GLU A 268 0.98 18.78 21.28
CA GLU A 268 1.25 20.19 21.61
C GLU A 268 1.88 20.93 20.42
N LYS A 269 2.96 20.37 19.83
CA LYS A 269 3.66 20.94 18.67
C LYS A 269 2.73 21.16 17.48
N ARG A 270 1.73 20.30 17.28
CA ARG A 270 0.73 20.43 16.20
C ARG A 270 -0.06 21.74 16.27
N GLN A 271 -0.17 22.35 17.45
CA GLN A 271 -0.88 23.63 17.63
C GLN A 271 0.04 24.84 17.44
N GLN A 272 1.36 24.65 17.29
CA GLN A 272 2.37 25.71 17.25
C GLN A 272 2.61 26.24 15.84
N PHE A 273 1.55 26.61 15.12
CA PHE A 273 1.71 27.16 13.77
C PHE A 273 2.44 28.50 13.77
N HIS A 274 3.31 28.70 12.78
CA HIS A 274 3.97 29.98 12.55
C HIS A 274 2.91 31.07 12.26
N PRO A 275 3.01 32.29 12.80
CA PRO A 275 1.99 33.34 12.61
C PRO A 275 1.67 33.62 11.13
N ASP A 276 2.66 33.50 10.26
CA ASP A 276 2.52 33.76 8.83
C ASP A 276 2.12 32.55 7.97
N ASP A 277 1.99 31.36 8.56
CA ASP A 277 1.55 30.15 7.86
C ASP A 277 0.04 30.22 7.55
N PRO A 278 -0.38 30.26 6.27
CA PRO A 278 -1.79 30.29 5.92
C PRO A 278 -2.48 28.91 6.08
N TYR A 279 -1.73 27.82 6.19
CA TYR A 279 -2.22 26.45 6.19
C TYR A 279 -2.46 25.91 7.61
N ARG A 280 -3.53 26.40 8.23
CA ARG A 280 -3.89 26.06 9.63
C ARG A 280 -4.46 24.66 9.83
N GLU A 281 -4.74 23.95 8.75
CA GLU A 281 -5.23 22.58 8.80
C GLU A 281 -4.11 21.62 8.38
N ILE A 282 -4.04 20.48 9.05
CA ILE A 282 -3.11 19.42 8.65
C ILE A 282 -3.66 18.74 7.40
N ALA A 283 -2.85 18.70 6.34
CA ALA A 283 -3.18 18.03 5.09
C ALA A 283 -3.55 16.58 5.37
N ARG A 284 -4.64 16.11 4.75
CA ARG A 284 -5.05 14.72 4.87
C ARG A 284 -4.05 13.84 4.12
N SER A 285 -3.50 12.88 4.83
CA SER A 285 -2.64 11.85 4.24
C SER A 285 -3.38 11.15 3.08
N PRO A 286 -2.71 10.91 1.93
CA PRO A 286 -3.33 10.29 0.78
C PRO A 286 -3.70 8.84 1.12
N GLN A 287 -4.96 8.48 0.92
CA GLN A 287 -5.49 7.14 1.21
C GLN A 287 -5.32 6.22 0.00
N THR A 288 -4.38 5.28 0.03
CA THR A 288 -4.21 4.29 -1.05
C THR A 288 -5.36 3.27 -1.09
N LEU A 289 -5.76 2.79 -2.26
CA LEU A 289 -6.76 1.69 -2.40
C LEU A 289 -6.34 0.40 -1.68
N ALA A 290 -5.04 0.20 -1.45
CA ALA A 290 -4.50 -0.91 -0.66
C ALA A 290 -4.68 -0.74 0.87
N GLY A 291 -5.15 0.41 1.33
CA GLY A 291 -5.56 0.65 2.71
C GLY A 291 -7.07 0.68 2.74
N ASN A 292 -7.70 -0.48 2.98
CA ASN A 292 -9.12 -0.52 3.29
C ASN A 292 -9.42 0.48 4.41
N GLU A 293 -10.20 1.51 4.07
CA GLU A 293 -10.96 2.27 5.04
C GLU A 293 -11.88 1.28 5.77
N GLN A 294 -11.61 1.00 7.04
CA GLN A 294 -12.66 0.49 7.91
C GLN A 294 -13.39 1.70 8.50
N PRO A 295 -14.73 1.80 8.32
CA PRO A 295 -15.52 2.83 8.96
C PRO A 295 -15.42 2.70 10.48
N SER A 296 -15.49 3.83 11.17
CA SER A 296 -15.39 3.87 12.63
C SER A 296 -16.51 3.06 13.29
N HIS A 297 -16.27 2.52 14.50
CA HIS A 297 -17.28 1.76 15.27
C HIS A 297 -18.63 2.49 15.41
N HIS A 298 -18.62 3.83 15.41
CA HIS A 298 -19.82 4.66 15.47
C HIS A 298 -20.64 4.68 14.17
N GLU A 299 -20.03 4.44 13.02
CA GLU A 299 -20.72 4.27 11.73
C GLU A 299 -21.34 2.88 11.61
N ILE A 300 -20.70 1.85 12.16
CA ILE A 300 -21.23 0.48 12.20
C ILE A 300 -22.53 0.43 13.02
N GLU A 301 -22.58 1.12 14.17
CA GLU A 301 -23.80 1.20 14.99
C GLU A 301 -24.94 1.96 14.28
N ARG A 302 -24.63 3.04 13.55
CA ARG A 302 -25.64 3.77 12.77
C ARG A 302 -26.15 3.00 11.56
N LEU A 303 -25.31 2.17 10.96
CA LEU A 303 -25.69 1.29 9.84
C LEU A 303 -26.50 0.08 10.30
N ALA A 304 -26.27 -0.42 11.52
CA ALA A 304 -27.00 -1.55 12.11
C ALA A 304 -28.46 -1.23 12.51
N MET A 305 -28.84 0.05 12.62
CA MET A 305 -30.18 0.47 13.06
C MET A 305 -31.12 0.99 11.95
N ARG A 306 -30.73 0.92 10.67
CA ARG A 306 -31.66 1.27 9.57
C ARG A 306 -32.53 0.05 9.22
N PRO A 307 -33.88 0.17 9.20
CA PRO A 307 -34.73 -0.90 8.72
C PRO A 307 -34.44 -1.17 7.25
N ALA A 308 -34.23 -2.45 6.92
CA ALA A 308 -33.90 -2.92 5.59
C ALA A 308 -34.95 -2.47 4.57
N SER A 309 -34.54 -1.54 3.71
CA SER A 309 -35.22 -1.22 2.46
C SER A 309 -34.22 -1.53 1.35
N GLY A 310 -34.66 -2.33 0.37
CA GLY A 310 -33.82 -3.14 -0.51
C GLY A 310 -32.61 -2.44 -1.15
N GLY A 311 -31.49 -3.15 -1.16
CA GLY A 311 -30.26 -2.78 -1.85
C GLY A 311 -29.46 -4.04 -2.18
N GLN A 312 -29.04 -4.17 -3.43
CA GLN A 312 -28.30 -5.30 -3.97
C GLN A 312 -26.99 -5.51 -3.18
N THR A 313 -26.76 -6.75 -2.73
CA THR A 313 -25.51 -7.18 -2.10
C THR A 313 -24.36 -7.09 -3.10
N ALA A 314 -23.23 -6.52 -2.69
CA ALA A 314 -21.99 -6.55 -3.48
C ALA A 314 -21.61 -8.01 -3.81
N PRO A 315 -21.10 -8.29 -5.02
CA PRO A 315 -20.73 -9.65 -5.40
C PRO A 315 -19.61 -10.18 -4.50
N ALA A 316 -19.69 -11.46 -4.12
CA ALA A 316 -18.63 -12.15 -3.39
C ALA A 316 -17.32 -12.16 -4.22
N GLN A 317 -16.17 -12.10 -3.57
CA GLN A 317 -14.85 -12.15 -4.24
C GLN A 317 -14.44 -13.60 -4.50
N PHE A 318 -13.53 -13.83 -5.45
CA PHE A 318 -13.04 -15.19 -5.77
C PHE A 318 -12.36 -15.91 -4.59
N SER A 319 -11.76 -15.16 -3.67
CA SER A 319 -11.11 -15.67 -2.47
C SER A 319 -12.10 -16.20 -1.42
N ASP A 320 -13.39 -15.85 -1.55
CA ASP A 320 -14.46 -16.35 -0.69
C ASP A 320 -14.77 -17.83 -1.03
N PRO A 321 -14.74 -18.75 -0.04
CA PRO A 321 -15.10 -20.15 -0.26
C PRO A 321 -16.50 -20.39 -0.84
N SER A 322 -17.41 -19.43 -0.69
CA SER A 322 -18.77 -19.48 -1.23
C SER A 322 -18.87 -19.05 -2.69
N HIS A 323 -17.80 -18.50 -3.28
CA HIS A 323 -17.80 -18.06 -4.67
C HIS A 323 -17.78 -19.26 -5.64
N PRO A 324 -18.60 -19.27 -6.72
CA PRO A 324 -18.68 -20.39 -7.66
C PRO A 324 -17.34 -20.73 -8.32
N ASP A 325 -16.50 -19.73 -8.58
CA ASP A 325 -15.15 -19.91 -9.15
C ASP A 325 -14.03 -20.05 -8.12
N HIS A 326 -14.33 -20.22 -6.83
CA HIS A 326 -13.30 -20.34 -5.78
C HIS A 326 -12.30 -21.47 -6.07
N ALA A 327 -12.78 -22.61 -6.55
CA ALA A 327 -11.90 -23.73 -6.91
C ALA A 327 -10.96 -23.40 -8.09
N LEU A 328 -11.43 -22.65 -9.10
CA LEU A 328 -10.60 -22.19 -10.20
C LEU A 328 -9.54 -21.20 -9.70
N HIS A 329 -9.95 -20.29 -8.82
CA HIS A 329 -9.07 -19.31 -8.19
C HIS A 329 -7.92 -19.98 -7.40
N LEU A 330 -8.21 -21.04 -6.63
CA LEU A 330 -7.20 -21.82 -5.91
C LEU A 330 -6.24 -22.53 -6.87
N ASN A 331 -6.72 -23.08 -7.99
CA ASN A 331 -5.88 -23.74 -8.98
C ASN A 331 -4.96 -22.73 -9.70
N VAL A 332 -5.50 -21.59 -10.12
CA VAL A 332 -4.73 -20.48 -10.70
C VAL A 332 -3.65 -20.00 -9.73
N ARG A 333 -3.99 -19.87 -8.44
CA ARG A 333 -3.02 -19.53 -7.39
C ARG A 333 -1.90 -20.58 -7.36
N GLN A 334 -2.24 -21.85 -7.22
CA GLN A 334 -1.24 -22.91 -7.14
C GLN A 334 -0.30 -22.94 -8.36
N ALA A 335 -0.84 -22.75 -9.57
CA ALA A 335 -0.07 -22.74 -10.81
C ALA A 335 0.80 -21.48 -10.97
N LEU A 336 0.37 -20.33 -10.44
CA LEU A 336 1.21 -19.13 -10.40
C LEU A 336 2.38 -19.31 -9.44
N TYR A 337 2.11 -19.77 -8.22
CA TYR A 337 3.14 -19.93 -7.19
C TYR A 337 4.15 -21.03 -7.54
N SER A 338 3.81 -22.03 -8.35
CA SER A 338 4.76 -23.05 -8.82
C SER A 338 5.78 -22.53 -9.82
N GLN A 339 5.52 -21.38 -10.44
CA GLN A 339 6.39 -20.73 -11.44
C GLN A 339 7.14 -19.53 -10.86
N LEU A 340 6.83 -19.16 -9.62
CA LEU A 340 7.45 -18.06 -8.91
C LEU A 340 8.43 -18.62 -7.86
N PRO A 341 9.48 -17.85 -7.49
CA PRO A 341 10.37 -18.25 -6.41
C PRO A 341 9.63 -18.44 -5.08
N ASP A 342 10.14 -19.34 -4.23
CA ASP A 342 9.61 -19.54 -2.89
C ASP A 342 9.56 -18.21 -2.12
N GLY A 343 8.37 -17.87 -1.58
CA GLY A 343 8.13 -16.61 -0.88
C GLY A 343 7.67 -15.44 -1.75
N ALA A 344 7.55 -15.60 -3.08
CA ALA A 344 6.91 -14.61 -3.93
C ALA A 344 5.43 -14.46 -3.56
N VAL A 345 4.92 -13.22 -3.45
CA VAL A 345 3.51 -12.95 -3.15
C VAL A 345 2.85 -12.28 -4.34
N VAL A 346 1.74 -12.86 -4.80
CA VAL A 346 0.87 -12.29 -5.83
C VAL A 346 -0.28 -11.57 -5.15
N SER A 347 -0.56 -10.31 -5.52
CA SER A 347 -1.70 -9.57 -4.96
C SER A 347 -3.03 -10.22 -5.36
N GLU A 348 -4.05 -10.06 -4.52
CA GLU A 348 -5.40 -10.59 -4.79
C GLU A 348 -6.00 -10.01 -6.10
N ASP A 349 -5.77 -8.74 -6.40
CA ASP A 349 -6.21 -8.13 -7.67
C ASP A 349 -5.58 -8.82 -8.89
N ARG A 350 -4.27 -9.12 -8.82
CA ARG A 350 -3.58 -9.81 -9.91
C ARG A 350 -4.05 -11.26 -10.00
N LEU A 351 -4.23 -11.94 -8.87
CA LEU A 351 -4.74 -13.31 -8.84
C LEU A 351 -6.17 -13.40 -9.40
N ALA A 352 -7.01 -12.43 -9.08
CA ALA A 352 -8.37 -12.29 -9.60
C ALA A 352 -8.39 -12.03 -11.11
N GLN A 353 -7.49 -11.18 -11.63
CA GLN A 353 -7.33 -10.97 -13.07
C GLN A 353 -6.97 -12.28 -13.80
N PHE A 354 -6.03 -13.07 -13.27
CA PHE A 354 -5.68 -14.37 -13.83
C PHE A 354 -6.85 -15.37 -13.75
N THR A 355 -7.64 -15.31 -12.66
CA THR A 355 -8.82 -16.15 -12.48
C THR A 355 -9.91 -15.83 -13.51
N LEU A 356 -10.17 -14.55 -13.75
CA LEU A 356 -11.08 -14.09 -14.80
C LEU A 356 -10.60 -14.54 -16.19
N ALA A 357 -9.32 -14.31 -16.52
CA ALA A 357 -8.75 -14.71 -17.80
C ALA A 357 -8.84 -16.24 -18.02
N ALA A 358 -8.61 -17.03 -16.97
CA ALA A 358 -8.79 -18.48 -17.02
C ALA A 358 -10.24 -18.89 -17.32
N LYS A 359 -11.21 -18.21 -16.69
CA LYS A 359 -12.65 -18.44 -16.90
C LYS A 359 -13.10 -18.05 -18.31
N GLU A 360 -12.58 -16.95 -18.84
CA GLU A 360 -12.81 -16.52 -20.23
C GLU A 360 -12.32 -17.58 -21.23
N ALA A 361 -11.12 -18.12 -20.99
CA ALA A 361 -10.54 -19.21 -21.77
C ALA A 361 -11.16 -20.60 -21.49
N ARG A 362 -12.17 -20.69 -20.62
CA ARG A 362 -12.91 -21.91 -20.26
C ARG A 362 -12.02 -23.00 -19.65
N ILE A 363 -10.95 -22.60 -18.98
CA ILE A 363 -10.12 -23.48 -18.16
C ILE A 363 -10.98 -23.97 -16.98
N ARG A 364 -10.96 -25.29 -16.73
CA ARG A 364 -11.73 -25.87 -15.63
C ARG A 364 -10.94 -25.86 -14.31
N PRO A 365 -11.62 -25.84 -13.14
CA PRO A 365 -10.96 -25.85 -11.84
C PRO A 365 -10.04 -27.06 -11.60
N ASP A 366 -10.36 -28.20 -12.20
CA ASP A 366 -9.64 -29.48 -12.08
C ASP A 366 -8.57 -29.69 -13.17
N GLU A 367 -8.44 -28.75 -14.12
CA GLU A 367 -7.49 -28.85 -15.22
C GLU A 367 -6.07 -28.47 -14.77
N MET A 368 -5.06 -29.25 -15.14
CA MET A 368 -3.68 -28.87 -14.89
C MET A 368 -3.35 -27.60 -15.69
N LEU A 369 -2.88 -26.57 -14.98
CA LEU A 369 -2.61 -25.26 -15.54
C LEU A 369 -1.11 -25.02 -15.62
N ASP A 370 -0.62 -24.73 -16.83
CA ASP A 370 0.74 -24.24 -17.06
C ASP A 370 0.70 -22.71 -17.19
N VAL A 371 1.55 -22.02 -16.43
CA VAL A 371 1.69 -20.56 -16.51
C VAL A 371 3.09 -20.24 -16.98
N ARG A 372 3.20 -19.43 -18.03
CA ARG A 372 4.49 -18.97 -18.54
C ARG A 372 4.55 -17.47 -18.55
N PHE A 373 5.66 -16.93 -18.08
CA PHE A 373 5.93 -15.51 -18.07
C PHE A 373 6.79 -15.13 -19.27
N ASN A 374 6.52 -13.96 -19.83
CA ASN A 374 7.40 -13.26 -20.76
C ASN A 374 7.56 -11.80 -20.29
N GLU A 375 8.31 -10.99 -21.05
CA GLU A 375 8.71 -9.63 -20.64
C GLU A 375 7.54 -8.69 -20.29
N SER A 376 6.36 -8.89 -20.87
CA SER A 376 5.22 -7.98 -20.67
C SER A 376 3.87 -8.67 -20.45
N SER A 377 3.83 -10.00 -20.41
CA SER A 377 2.59 -10.76 -20.28
C SER A 377 2.82 -12.14 -19.68
N ALA A 378 1.75 -12.73 -19.14
CA ALA A 378 1.72 -14.13 -18.78
C ALA A 378 0.75 -14.87 -19.69
N THR A 379 1.07 -16.11 -20.04
CA THR A 379 0.15 -17.01 -20.73
C THR A 379 -0.26 -18.12 -19.78
N LEU A 380 -1.56 -18.32 -19.65
CA LEU A 380 -2.17 -19.46 -18.95
C LEU A 380 -2.58 -20.48 -20.01
N GLN A 381 -2.20 -21.74 -19.82
CA GLN A 381 -2.52 -22.81 -20.74
C GLN A 381 -3.08 -24.00 -19.97
N GLY A 382 -4.34 -24.35 -20.25
CA GLY A 382 -4.93 -25.61 -19.84
C GLY A 382 -4.46 -26.79 -20.69
N HIS A 383 -4.81 -28.00 -20.28
CA HIS A 383 -4.55 -29.26 -20.98
C HIS A 383 -5.14 -29.29 -22.41
N HIS A 384 -6.27 -28.62 -22.66
CA HIS A 384 -6.84 -28.53 -24.00
C HIS A 384 -6.20 -27.39 -24.82
N PRO A 385 -5.79 -27.59 -26.09
CA PRO A 385 -5.13 -26.56 -26.90
C PRO A 385 -5.92 -25.26 -27.09
N ALA A 386 -7.25 -25.32 -27.00
CA ALA A 386 -8.12 -24.14 -27.09
C ALA A 386 -8.29 -23.38 -25.76
N HIS A 387 -7.78 -23.91 -24.65
CA HIS A 387 -7.91 -23.31 -23.31
C HIS A 387 -6.65 -22.49 -22.99
N GLY A 388 -6.44 -21.42 -23.75
CA GLY A 388 -5.32 -20.50 -23.58
C GLY A 388 -5.78 -19.09 -23.29
N ALA A 389 -5.18 -18.43 -22.31
CA ALA A 389 -5.39 -17.02 -22.01
C ALA A 389 -4.05 -16.28 -21.98
N ARG A 390 -4.07 -15.01 -22.37
CA ARG A 390 -2.93 -14.10 -22.21
C ARG A 390 -3.35 -12.96 -21.29
N VAL A 391 -2.59 -12.78 -20.22
CA VAL A 391 -2.75 -11.67 -19.27
C VAL A 391 -1.67 -10.64 -19.53
N ASP A 392 -2.06 -9.39 -19.73
CA ASP A 392 -1.13 -8.28 -19.83
C ASP A 392 -0.59 -7.93 -18.42
N LEU A 393 0.74 -7.94 -18.29
CA LEU A 393 1.43 -7.60 -17.05
C LEU A 393 1.94 -6.16 -17.05
N ALA A 394 1.98 -5.49 -18.21
CA ALA A 394 2.39 -4.10 -18.32
C ALA A 394 1.33 -3.12 -17.81
N ALA A 395 0.05 -3.54 -17.77
CA ALA A 395 -1.04 -2.78 -17.19
C ALA A 395 -1.30 -3.17 -15.72
N PRO A 396 -1.73 -2.21 -14.86
CA PRO A 396 -2.24 -2.53 -13.53
C PRO A 396 -3.44 -3.50 -13.64
N PRO A 397 -3.59 -4.46 -12.72
CA PRO A 397 -4.72 -5.39 -12.78
C PRO A 397 -6.01 -4.65 -12.43
N PRO A 398 -7.18 -5.05 -12.98
CA PRO A 398 -8.47 -4.65 -12.43
C PRO A 398 -8.58 -5.07 -10.96
N THR A 399 -9.44 -4.41 -10.19
CA THR A 399 -9.67 -4.82 -8.79
C THR A 399 -10.23 -6.25 -8.72
N ALA A 400 -10.00 -6.94 -7.61
CA ALA A 400 -10.58 -8.27 -7.38
C ALA A 400 -12.11 -8.24 -7.48
N GLN A 401 -12.74 -7.13 -7.04
CA GLN A 401 -14.17 -6.93 -7.14
C GLN A 401 -14.65 -6.75 -8.59
N ASP A 402 -13.94 -5.96 -9.39
CA ASP A 402 -14.28 -5.77 -10.81
C ASP A 402 -14.12 -7.06 -11.60
N SER A 403 -13.06 -7.83 -11.30
CA SER A 403 -12.80 -9.11 -11.93
C SER A 403 -13.89 -10.14 -11.59
N ALA A 404 -14.34 -10.20 -10.33
CA ALA A 404 -15.44 -11.05 -9.89
C ALA A 404 -16.77 -10.64 -10.52
N ARG A 405 -17.03 -9.34 -10.63
CA ARG A 405 -18.21 -8.81 -11.32
C ARG A 405 -18.22 -9.19 -12.80
N GLN A 406 -17.10 -9.03 -13.51
CA GLN A 406 -16.98 -9.41 -14.92
C GLN A 406 -17.18 -10.92 -15.11
N ALA A 407 -16.70 -11.75 -14.19
CA ALA A 407 -16.95 -13.19 -14.22
C ALA A 407 -18.44 -13.54 -14.03
N ALA A 408 -19.15 -12.86 -13.13
CA ALA A 408 -20.58 -13.05 -12.95
C ALA A 408 -21.39 -12.62 -14.20
N GLU A 409 -21.01 -11.50 -14.81
CA GLU A 409 -21.62 -11.02 -16.06
C GLU A 409 -21.39 -12.03 -17.22
N LEU A 410 -20.20 -12.64 -17.29
CA LEU A 410 -19.88 -13.67 -18.26
C LEU A 410 -20.73 -14.93 -18.08
N ASP A 411 -20.98 -15.35 -16.84
CA ASP A 411 -21.86 -16.50 -16.55
C ASP A 411 -23.30 -16.21 -16.96
N GLN A 412 -23.81 -15.01 -16.64
CA GLN A 412 -25.15 -14.61 -17.02
C GLN A 412 -25.33 -14.64 -18.55
N GLN A 413 -24.38 -14.06 -19.30
CA GLN A 413 -24.42 -14.08 -20.77
C GLN A 413 -24.41 -15.50 -21.33
N ARG A 414 -23.61 -16.41 -20.74
CA ARG A 414 -23.56 -17.82 -21.17
C ARG A 414 -24.86 -18.55 -20.88
N GLN A 415 -25.50 -18.30 -19.73
CA GLN A 415 -26.79 -18.88 -19.38
C GLN A 415 -27.91 -18.39 -20.31
N GLU A 416 -27.96 -17.10 -20.62
CA GLU A 416 -28.93 -16.52 -21.55
C GLU A 416 -28.78 -17.12 -22.96
N GLN A 417 -27.54 -17.25 -23.46
CA GLN A 417 -27.27 -17.90 -24.75
C GLN A 417 -27.67 -19.39 -24.75
N ALA A 418 -27.44 -20.11 -23.65
CA ALA A 418 -27.84 -21.51 -23.54
C ALA A 418 -29.36 -21.67 -23.54
N GLN A 419 -30.09 -20.81 -22.82
CA GLN A 419 -31.56 -20.79 -22.82
C GLN A 419 -32.12 -20.45 -24.21
N GLN A 420 -31.57 -19.44 -24.89
CA GLN A 420 -31.98 -19.10 -26.26
C GLN A 420 -31.75 -20.26 -27.23
N ARG A 421 -30.61 -20.96 -27.15
CA ARG A 421 -30.35 -22.15 -27.97
C ARG A 421 -31.31 -23.29 -27.66
N GLN A 422 -31.68 -23.51 -26.40
CA GLN A 422 -32.67 -24.51 -26.03
C GLN A 422 -34.06 -24.17 -26.57
N LEU A 423 -34.48 -22.90 -26.48
CA LEU A 423 -35.75 -22.44 -27.03
C LEU A 423 -35.79 -22.58 -28.57
N ALA A 424 -34.70 -22.21 -29.26
CA ALA A 424 -34.58 -22.37 -30.70
C ALA A 424 -34.61 -23.84 -31.13
N ALA A 425 -33.93 -24.73 -30.39
CA ALA A 425 -33.96 -26.17 -30.64
C ALA A 425 -35.37 -26.76 -30.42
N GLN A 426 -36.07 -26.35 -29.36
CA GLN A 426 -37.44 -26.79 -29.09
C GLN A 426 -38.43 -26.33 -30.18
N GLN A 427 -38.31 -25.09 -30.67
CA GLN A 427 -39.12 -24.58 -31.78
C GLN A 427 -38.85 -25.34 -33.09
N GLN A 428 -37.60 -25.71 -33.37
CA GLN A 428 -37.26 -26.51 -34.55
C GLN A 428 -37.85 -27.94 -34.46
N THR A 429 -37.88 -28.55 -33.27
CA THR A 429 -38.55 -29.86 -33.09
C THR A 429 -40.08 -29.81 -33.15
N GLN A 430 -40.70 -28.65 -32.90
CA GLN A 430 -42.16 -28.47 -33.06
C GLN A 430 -42.57 -28.06 -34.48
N ALA A 431 -41.62 -27.64 -35.34
CA ALA A 431 -41.89 -27.09 -36.67
C ALA A 431 -41.53 -28.03 -37.85
N GLY A 432 -41.69 -29.36 -37.72
CA GLY A 432 -41.91 -30.18 -38.91
C GLY A 432 -41.96 -31.71 -38.73
N PRO A 433 -42.66 -32.46 -39.62
CA PRO A 433 -43.45 -32.02 -40.76
C PRO A 433 -44.96 -32.38 -40.67
N ALA A 434 -45.84 -31.43 -41.00
CA ALA A 434 -47.18 -31.77 -41.49
C ALA A 434 -47.03 -32.30 -42.93
N LEU A 435 -46.86 -33.62 -43.06
CA LEU A 435 -47.00 -34.30 -44.34
C LEU A 435 -48.48 -34.35 -44.71
N SER A 436 -48.86 -33.47 -45.63
CA SER A 436 -50.11 -33.54 -46.40
C SER A 436 -50.11 -34.81 -47.25
N LEU A 437 -51.06 -35.69 -46.97
CA LEU A 437 -51.53 -36.75 -47.86
C LEU A 437 -52.10 -36.13 -49.14
N GLY A 438 -51.70 -36.65 -50.30
CA GLY A 438 -52.19 -36.21 -51.60
C GLY A 438 -51.53 -37.00 -52.73
N GLY A 439 -51.93 -38.26 -52.87
CA GLY A 439 -51.55 -39.17 -53.95
C GLY A 439 -52.41 -40.43 -53.91
#